data_AF-A0A2D7BU92-F1
#
_entry.id   AF-A0A2D7BU92-F1
#
_cell.length_a   1.000
_cell.length_b   1.000
_cell.length_c   1.000
_cell.angle_alpha   90.00
_cell.angle_beta   90.00
_cell.angle_gamma   90.00
#
_symmetry.space_group_name_H-M   'P 1'
#
loop_
_entity.id
_entity.type
_entity.pdbx_description
1 polymer ?
#
loop_
_entity_poly.entity_id
_entity_poly.type
_entity_poly.pdbx_seq_one_letter_code
_entity_poly.pdbx_strand_id
1 'polypeptide(L)'
;MFYKNSLKYRRHVLVLGCSFTSGSYTWDPDYIVYSEALQPDGTYKTIDQGLGRERMDSNGTWVRWLDSRDYYTIFALPGSGIIQHAAIVKHMDMEGTLDDIDYIIVQKTYEPRLVLSKQQRFYDRWMENFKIEPTPEVENIIMWRNDAKRINLMNGVANGANLGGHFKNDQYDQWLKDLYHSTTTRTAMQSAYVYIDETCKNKNIPVYEFSFTPQPGQGRTKLDNSIKLDLPNFFAGDWAMKHMMYKKKYHVFGPIDASISRDGEDIFTGHYTFEGNKKIGKMIRKQLEKYT
;
A
#
# COMPACT_ATOMS: atom_id res chain seq x y z
N MET A 1 14.48 16.88 -23.51
CA MET A 1 14.61 18.34 -23.27
C MET A 1 13.23 18.91 -22.93
N PHE A 2 12.85 18.86 -21.65
CA PHE A 2 11.65 19.43 -20.98
C PHE A 2 11.97 19.22 -19.47
N TYR A 3 11.99 20.14 -18.51
CA TYR A 3 11.63 21.55 -18.37
C TYR A 3 12.72 22.26 -17.54
N LYS A 4 13.24 23.39 -18.06
CA LYS A 4 13.86 24.45 -17.26
C LYS A 4 12.74 25.35 -16.76
N ASN A 5 12.16 25.05 -15.61
CA ASN A 5 11.51 26.05 -14.77
C ASN A 5 11.86 25.72 -13.33
N SER A 6 13.00 26.27 -12.91
CA SER A 6 13.58 26.10 -11.59
C SER A 6 12.76 26.87 -10.55
N LEU A 7 11.64 26.31 -10.13
CA LEU A 7 11.46 26.19 -8.69
C LEU A 7 12.39 25.05 -8.28
N LYS A 8 13.61 25.40 -7.87
CA LYS A 8 14.62 24.41 -7.47
C LYS A 8 14.05 23.74 -6.22
N TYR A 9 13.41 22.60 -6.40
CA TYR A 9 12.85 21.83 -5.30
C TYR A 9 13.94 21.64 -4.25
N ARG A 10 13.56 21.71 -2.98
CA ARG A 10 14.50 21.58 -1.87
C ARG A 10 15.19 20.22 -1.92
N ARG A 11 14.42 19.18 -2.23
CA ARG A 11 14.85 17.78 -2.25
C ARG A 11 14.09 16.97 -3.30
N HIS A 12 14.66 15.87 -3.74
CA HIS A 12 14.05 14.82 -4.52
C HIS A 12 13.82 13.59 -3.64
N VAL A 13 12.61 13.05 -3.68
CA VAL A 13 12.13 12.06 -2.73
C VAL A 13 11.52 10.91 -3.48
N LEU A 14 11.95 9.70 -3.14
CA LEU A 14 11.35 8.48 -3.64
C LEU A 14 10.32 7.95 -2.63
N VAL A 15 9.09 7.73 -3.06
CA VAL A 15 8.05 7.09 -2.23
C VAL A 15 7.75 5.72 -2.79
N LEU A 16 7.95 4.68 -1.97
CA LEU A 16 7.66 3.29 -2.28
C LEU A 16 6.43 2.84 -1.49
N GLY A 17 5.31 2.67 -2.16
CA GLY A 17 4.06 2.30 -1.50
C GLY A 17 3.12 1.42 -2.32
N CYS A 18 2.05 0.95 -1.68
CA CYS A 18 1.07 0.07 -2.31
C CYS A 18 -0.23 0.80 -2.68
N SER A 19 -1.36 0.08 -2.67
CA SER A 19 -2.68 0.61 -3.01
C SER A 19 -3.06 1.84 -2.18
N PHE A 20 -2.71 1.91 -0.90
CA PHE A 20 -2.95 3.09 -0.05
C PHE A 20 -2.24 4.36 -0.53
N THR A 21 -1.09 4.21 -1.18
CA THR A 21 -0.34 5.32 -1.77
C THR A 21 -0.89 5.72 -3.14
N SER A 22 -1.74 4.88 -3.74
CA SER A 22 -2.31 5.13 -5.08
C SER A 22 -3.49 6.10 -5.06
N GLY A 23 -4.13 6.31 -3.91
CA GLY A 23 -5.29 7.20 -3.79
C GLY A 23 -6.15 6.93 -2.56
N SER A 24 -7.28 7.63 -2.50
CA SER A 24 -8.39 7.28 -1.62
C SER A 24 -9.36 6.36 -2.32
N TYR A 25 -10.09 5.53 -1.58
CA TYR A 25 -11.00 4.55 -2.18
C TYR A 25 -12.42 4.76 -1.66
N THR A 26 -13.38 4.48 -2.54
CA THR A 26 -14.81 4.52 -2.28
C THR A 26 -15.47 3.32 -2.97
N TRP A 27 -16.67 2.90 -2.57
CA TRP A 27 -17.43 1.98 -3.43
C TRP A 27 -17.91 2.71 -4.66
N ASP A 28 -17.81 2.03 -5.79
CA ASP A 28 -18.51 2.41 -6.99
C ASP A 28 -20.03 2.25 -6.76
N PRO A 29 -20.81 3.34 -6.77
CA PRO A 29 -22.24 3.29 -6.47
C PRO A 29 -23.01 2.38 -7.43
N ASP A 30 -22.50 2.18 -8.65
CA ASP A 30 -23.15 1.37 -9.68
C ASP A 30 -22.93 -0.13 -9.48
N TYR A 31 -22.07 -0.52 -8.53
CA TYR A 31 -21.64 -1.91 -8.33
C TYR A 31 -21.68 -2.33 -6.85
N ILE A 32 -22.57 -1.74 -6.05
CA ILE A 32 -22.84 -2.20 -4.69
C ILE A 32 -23.78 -3.42 -4.76
N VAL A 33 -23.42 -4.49 -4.06
CA VAL A 33 -24.24 -5.70 -3.96
C VAL A 33 -25.25 -5.53 -2.84
N TYR A 34 -26.52 -5.66 -3.19
CA TYR A 34 -27.64 -5.64 -2.25
C TYR A 34 -28.26 -7.03 -2.16
N SER A 35 -28.84 -7.36 -1.01
CA SER A 35 -29.76 -8.49 -0.87
C SER A 35 -31.06 -8.05 -0.23
N GLU A 36 -32.13 -8.79 -0.48
CA GLU A 36 -33.41 -8.57 0.18
C GLU A 36 -33.47 -9.39 1.47
N ALA A 37 -33.80 -8.76 2.59
CA ALA A 37 -33.99 -9.42 3.87
C ALA A 37 -35.44 -9.30 4.33
N LEU A 38 -36.08 -10.45 4.57
CA LEU A 38 -37.42 -10.52 5.16
C LEU A 38 -37.38 -9.99 6.59
N GLN A 39 -38.21 -8.99 6.87
CA GLN A 39 -38.38 -8.39 8.18
C GLN A 39 -39.44 -9.15 8.99
N PRO A 40 -39.45 -9.00 10.34
CA PRO A 40 -40.43 -9.67 11.20
C PRO A 40 -41.90 -9.34 10.88
N ASP A 41 -42.18 -8.20 10.24
CA ASP A 41 -43.51 -7.77 9.81
C ASP A 41 -43.94 -8.33 8.44
N GLY A 42 -43.12 -9.20 7.84
CA GLY A 42 -43.37 -9.79 6.52
C GLY A 42 -42.96 -8.91 5.33
N THR A 43 -42.45 -7.71 5.57
CA THR A 43 -41.91 -6.85 4.50
C THR A 43 -40.49 -7.24 4.10
N TYR A 44 -40.07 -6.88 2.89
CA TYR A 44 -38.68 -7.03 2.46
C TYR A 44 -37.96 -5.69 2.56
N LYS A 45 -36.70 -5.74 3.01
CA LYS A 45 -35.81 -4.59 3.06
C LYS A 45 -34.54 -4.90 2.29
N THR A 46 -34.19 -4.01 1.37
CA THR A 46 -32.90 -4.03 0.70
C THR A 46 -31.78 -3.73 1.69
N ILE A 47 -30.88 -4.69 1.89
CA ILE A 47 -29.69 -4.60 2.73
C ILE A 47 -28.45 -4.66 1.84
N ASP A 48 -27.70 -3.58 1.84
CA ASP A 48 -26.34 -3.54 1.31
C ASP A 48 -25.44 -4.53 2.06
N GLN A 49 -24.88 -5.48 1.30
CA GLN A 49 -24.11 -6.62 1.79
C GLN A 49 -22.68 -6.25 2.21
N GLY A 50 -22.27 -4.99 2.04
CA GLY A 50 -20.88 -4.58 2.25
C GLY A 50 -19.92 -5.14 1.18
N LEU A 51 -20.47 -5.62 0.06
CA LEU A 51 -19.73 -6.13 -1.10
C LEU A 51 -19.95 -5.19 -2.29
N GLY A 52 -18.92 -4.97 -3.10
CA GLY A 52 -19.06 -4.18 -4.33
C GLY A 52 -17.77 -4.08 -5.14
N ARG A 53 -17.68 -3.09 -6.06
CA ARG A 53 -16.44 -2.73 -6.78
C ARG A 53 -15.82 -1.45 -6.21
N GLU A 54 -14.57 -1.48 -5.75
CA GLU A 54 -13.90 -0.26 -5.30
C GLU A 54 -13.64 0.68 -6.48
N ARG A 55 -13.92 1.96 -6.29
CA ARG A 55 -13.50 3.09 -7.11
C ARG A 55 -12.39 3.84 -6.39
N MET A 56 -11.25 3.95 -7.05
CA MET A 56 -10.11 4.74 -6.58
C MET A 56 -10.24 6.19 -7.07
N ASP A 57 -9.96 7.13 -6.17
CA ASP A 57 -9.69 8.53 -6.47
C ASP A 57 -8.21 8.82 -6.22
N SER A 58 -7.44 8.93 -7.32
CA SER A 58 -6.00 9.21 -7.28
C SER A 58 -5.67 10.64 -6.86
N ASN A 59 -6.65 11.55 -6.87
CA ASN A 59 -6.46 12.89 -6.33
C ASN A 59 -6.49 12.90 -4.79
N GLY A 60 -6.83 11.78 -4.15
CA GLY A 60 -6.87 11.64 -2.69
C GLY A 60 -5.68 10.92 -2.06
N THR A 61 -4.52 10.82 -2.72
CA THR A 61 -3.34 10.14 -2.13
C THR A 61 -2.68 10.93 -1.00
N TRP A 62 -2.25 10.25 0.07
CA TRP A 62 -1.65 10.87 1.26
C TRP A 62 -0.40 11.71 0.94
N VAL A 63 0.29 11.40 -0.15
CA VAL A 63 1.52 12.09 -0.56
C VAL A 63 1.26 13.56 -0.94
N ARG A 64 0.02 13.90 -1.34
CA ARG A 64 -0.37 15.29 -1.66
C ARG A 64 -0.26 16.25 -0.48
N TRP A 65 -0.20 15.74 0.74
CA TRP A 65 -0.13 16.55 1.95
C TRP A 65 1.25 16.56 2.60
N LEU A 66 2.28 16.11 1.88
CA LEU A 66 3.68 16.30 2.25
C LEU A 66 4.17 17.74 1.96
N ASP A 67 5.45 18.02 2.11
CA ASP A 67 6.02 19.36 1.89
C ASP A 67 6.09 19.65 0.38
N SER A 68 5.31 20.62 -0.09
CA SER A 68 5.23 20.99 -1.51
C SER A 68 6.53 21.57 -2.08
N ARG A 69 7.56 21.80 -1.26
CA ARG A 69 8.88 22.23 -1.71
C ARG A 69 9.78 21.07 -2.13
N ASP A 70 9.45 19.84 -1.77
CA ASP A 70 10.18 18.65 -2.21
C ASP A 70 9.55 18.10 -3.50
N TYR A 71 10.32 17.45 -4.35
CA TYR A 71 9.86 16.76 -5.55
C TYR A 71 9.71 15.27 -5.25
N TYR A 72 8.54 14.70 -5.53
CA TYR A 72 8.22 13.32 -5.20
C TYR A 72 8.07 12.46 -6.45
N THR A 73 8.91 11.42 -6.55
CA THR A 73 8.71 10.29 -7.45
C THR A 73 8.06 9.17 -6.65
N ILE A 74 6.83 8.82 -7.00
CA ILE A 74 6.01 7.88 -6.23
C ILE A 74 5.79 6.62 -7.06
N PHE A 75 6.16 5.46 -6.51
CA PHE A 75 5.73 4.17 -7.01
C PHE A 75 4.61 3.65 -6.12
N ALA A 76 3.37 3.76 -6.62
CA ALA A 76 2.17 3.35 -5.92
C ALA A 76 1.59 2.12 -6.61
N LEU A 77 1.94 0.94 -6.10
CA LEU A 77 1.65 -0.32 -6.77
C LEU A 77 0.65 -1.16 -5.97
N PRO A 78 -0.64 -1.18 -6.36
CA PRO A 78 -1.64 -2.02 -5.69
C PRO A 78 -1.22 -3.50 -5.67
N GLY A 79 -1.37 -4.13 -4.50
CA GLY A 79 -0.98 -5.53 -4.30
C GLY A 79 0.54 -5.79 -4.28
N SER A 80 1.38 -4.79 -4.50
CA SER A 80 2.84 -4.94 -4.39
C SER A 80 3.32 -4.86 -2.95
N GLY A 81 4.52 -5.40 -2.75
CA GLY A 81 5.20 -5.48 -1.47
C GLY A 81 6.69 -5.18 -1.57
N ILE A 82 7.43 -5.55 -0.53
CA ILE A 82 8.85 -5.20 -0.39
C ILE A 82 9.73 -5.72 -1.54
N ILE A 83 9.39 -6.87 -2.13
CA ILE A 83 10.14 -7.44 -3.26
C ILE A 83 10.07 -6.52 -4.49
N GLN A 84 8.91 -5.95 -4.77
CA GLN A 84 8.76 -4.97 -5.85
C GLN A 84 9.47 -3.66 -5.52
N HIS A 85 9.43 -3.22 -4.26
CA HIS A 85 10.19 -2.05 -3.81
C HIS A 85 11.70 -2.24 -4.05
N ALA A 86 12.25 -3.42 -3.74
CA ALA A 86 13.65 -3.73 -3.99
C ALA A 86 13.98 -3.75 -5.49
N ALA A 87 13.08 -4.25 -6.33
CA ALA A 87 13.24 -4.21 -7.79
C ALA A 87 13.29 -2.77 -8.33
N ILE A 88 12.46 -1.85 -7.80
CA ILE A 88 12.50 -0.42 -8.15
C ILE A 88 13.84 0.17 -7.78
N VAL A 89 14.27 -0.02 -6.52
CA VAL A 89 15.56 0.51 -6.03
C VAL A 89 16.71 -0.02 -6.88
N LYS A 90 16.71 -1.31 -7.20
CA LYS A 90 17.71 -1.93 -8.08
C LYS A 90 17.73 -1.30 -9.46
N HIS A 91 16.57 -1.12 -10.07
CA HIS A 91 16.48 -0.55 -11.41
C HIS A 91 16.97 0.90 -11.41
N MET A 92 16.53 1.71 -10.45
CA MET A 92 16.97 3.11 -10.33
C MET A 92 18.48 3.23 -10.07
N ASP A 93 19.05 2.32 -9.27
CA ASP A 93 20.50 2.22 -9.03
C ASP A 93 21.26 1.86 -10.31
N MET A 94 20.79 0.86 -11.06
CA MET A 94 21.38 0.47 -12.34
C MET A 94 21.36 1.59 -13.38
N GLU A 95 20.30 2.40 -13.41
CA GLU A 95 20.16 3.55 -14.32
C GLU A 95 20.83 4.83 -13.79
N GLY A 96 21.45 4.80 -12.60
CA GLY A 96 22.07 5.96 -11.94
C GLY A 96 21.08 6.99 -11.37
N THR A 97 19.79 6.88 -11.66
CA THR A 97 18.74 7.81 -11.20
C THR A 97 18.50 7.79 -9.68
N LEU A 98 18.97 6.75 -8.98
CA LEU A 98 18.90 6.69 -7.52
C LEU A 98 19.85 7.71 -6.85
N ASP A 99 20.93 8.11 -7.53
CA ASP A 99 21.92 9.08 -7.00
C ASP A 99 21.34 10.50 -6.88
N ASP A 100 20.25 10.78 -7.60
CA ASP A 100 19.53 12.06 -7.53
C ASP A 100 18.48 12.10 -6.40
N ILE A 101 18.37 11.06 -5.57
CA ILE A 101 17.37 10.96 -4.49
C ILE A 101 17.98 11.33 -3.14
N ASP A 102 17.40 12.33 -2.49
CA ASP A 102 17.86 12.79 -1.18
C ASP A 102 17.40 11.89 -0.03
N TYR A 103 16.23 11.27 -0.14
CA TYR A 103 15.73 10.27 0.82
C TYR A 103 14.58 9.44 0.25
N ILE A 104 14.34 8.28 0.87
CA ILE A 104 13.25 7.37 0.51
C ILE A 104 12.22 7.31 1.64
N ILE A 105 10.93 7.28 1.28
CA ILE A 105 9.84 6.91 2.19
C ILE A 105 9.30 5.54 1.77
N VAL A 106 9.35 4.56 2.68
CA VAL A 106 8.83 3.20 2.48
C VAL A 106 7.56 3.01 3.31
N GLN A 107 6.44 2.80 2.62
CA GLN A 107 5.22 2.33 3.25
C GLN A 107 5.32 0.80 3.41
N LYS A 108 5.52 0.33 4.64
CA LYS A 108 5.43 -1.10 4.95
C LYS A 108 3.99 -1.55 4.80
N THR A 109 3.83 -2.73 4.22
CA THR A 109 2.53 -3.38 4.05
C THR A 109 2.49 -4.67 4.84
N TYR A 110 1.30 -5.28 4.91
CA TYR A 110 1.16 -6.64 5.42
C TYR A 110 1.83 -7.63 4.46
N GLU A 111 2.87 -8.32 4.92
CA GLU A 111 3.72 -9.24 4.14
C GLU A 111 3.67 -10.66 4.71
N PRO A 112 3.85 -11.72 3.88
CA PRO A 112 4.28 -11.73 2.48
C PRO A 112 3.17 -11.49 1.44
N ARG A 113 3.40 -10.52 0.56
CA ARG A 113 2.70 -10.34 -0.71
C ARG A 113 3.61 -10.79 -1.84
N LEU A 114 3.69 -12.11 -2.06
CA LEU A 114 4.22 -12.62 -3.33
C LEU A 114 3.16 -12.47 -4.43
N VAL A 115 3.42 -11.55 -5.34
CA VAL A 115 2.64 -11.42 -6.56
C VAL A 115 3.27 -12.31 -7.63
N LEU A 116 2.73 -13.53 -7.78
CA LEU A 116 3.05 -14.40 -8.91
C LEU A 116 2.21 -13.99 -10.11
N SER A 117 2.67 -12.98 -10.84
CA SER A 117 2.25 -12.75 -12.23
C SER A 117 3.26 -13.42 -13.16
N LYS A 118 2.94 -13.64 -14.45
CA LYS A 118 3.94 -14.06 -15.45
C LYS A 118 5.05 -13.00 -15.48
N GLN A 119 6.15 -13.24 -14.74
CA GLN A 119 7.10 -12.22 -14.31
C GLN A 119 7.68 -11.41 -15.48
N GLN A 120 7.95 -12.05 -16.62
CA GLN A 120 8.42 -11.36 -17.83
C GLN A 120 7.38 -10.36 -18.36
N ARG A 121 6.14 -10.79 -18.62
CA ARG A 121 5.07 -9.88 -19.08
C ARG A 121 4.66 -8.87 -18.03
N PHE A 122 4.83 -9.16 -16.75
CA PHE A 122 4.62 -8.15 -15.72
C PHE A 122 5.71 -7.12 -15.76
N TYR A 123 6.99 -7.49 -15.85
CA TYR A 123 8.11 -6.55 -15.94
C TYR A 123 8.09 -5.73 -17.24
N ASP A 124 7.84 -6.38 -18.38
CA ASP A 124 7.70 -5.73 -19.69
C ASP A 124 6.49 -4.78 -19.68
N ARG A 125 5.34 -5.22 -19.14
CA ARG A 125 4.17 -4.34 -18.97
C ARG A 125 4.34 -3.31 -17.87
N TRP A 126 5.19 -3.55 -16.89
CA TRP A 126 5.48 -2.62 -15.80
C TRP A 126 6.24 -1.45 -16.41
N MET A 127 7.27 -1.71 -17.20
CA MET A 127 7.98 -0.68 -17.97
C MET A 127 7.09 -0.03 -19.05
N GLU A 128 6.20 -0.78 -19.72
CA GLU A 128 5.39 -0.27 -20.84
C GLU A 128 4.03 0.36 -20.45
N ASN A 129 3.41 -0.04 -19.33
CA ASN A 129 2.05 0.36 -18.92
C ASN A 129 2.00 1.15 -17.61
N PHE A 130 3.15 1.63 -17.11
CA PHE A 130 3.10 2.67 -16.11
C PHE A 130 2.43 3.89 -16.71
N LYS A 131 1.21 4.15 -16.25
CA LYS A 131 0.56 5.42 -16.51
C LYS A 131 1.23 6.42 -15.59
N ILE A 132 2.05 7.29 -16.18
CA ILE A 132 2.42 8.53 -15.52
C ILE A 132 1.16 9.35 -15.46
N GLU A 133 0.61 9.48 -14.26
CA GLU A 133 -0.52 10.36 -14.05
C GLU A 133 -0.02 11.61 -13.34
N PRO A 134 0.03 12.75 -14.05
CA PRO A 134 0.22 14.00 -13.36
C PRO A 134 -0.97 14.18 -12.42
N THR A 135 -0.70 14.35 -11.12
CA THR A 135 -1.72 14.85 -10.22
C THR A 135 -2.06 16.27 -10.68
N PRO A 136 -3.28 16.54 -11.19
CA PRO A 136 -3.58 17.75 -11.97
C PRO A 136 -3.35 19.08 -11.26
N GLU A 137 -3.07 19.04 -9.96
CA GLU A 137 -3.03 20.18 -9.06
C GLU A 137 -1.66 20.32 -8.34
N VAL A 138 -0.70 19.42 -8.58
CA VAL A 138 0.58 19.38 -7.86
C VAL A 138 1.73 19.02 -8.81
N GLU A 139 2.49 20.02 -9.28
CA GLU A 139 3.55 19.87 -10.29
C GLU A 139 4.78 19.10 -9.79
N ASN A 140 4.97 19.01 -8.47
CA ASN A 140 6.12 18.37 -7.84
C ASN A 140 5.89 16.88 -7.53
N ILE A 141 4.79 16.28 -8.01
CA ILE A 141 4.49 14.87 -7.79
C ILE A 141 4.39 14.15 -9.14
N ILE A 142 5.24 13.14 -9.32
CA ILE A 142 5.09 12.15 -10.39
C ILE A 142 4.72 10.81 -9.77
N MET A 143 3.57 10.29 -10.16
CA MET A 143 3.07 9.01 -9.65
C MET A 143 3.02 7.95 -10.75
N TRP A 144 3.67 6.84 -10.43
CA TRP A 144 3.75 5.62 -11.22
C TRP A 144 2.78 4.61 -10.63
N ARG A 145 1.69 4.33 -11.36
CA ARG A 145 0.65 3.38 -10.93
C ARG A 145 0.42 2.28 -11.94
N ASN A 146 -0.01 1.12 -11.46
CA ASN A 146 -0.46 0.01 -12.31
C ASN A 146 -1.99 -0.15 -12.18
N ASP A 147 -2.68 -0.30 -13.31
CA ASP A 147 -4.09 -0.70 -13.36
C ASP A 147 -4.20 -2.15 -12.88
N ALA A 148 -4.37 -2.35 -11.58
CA ALA A 148 -4.48 -3.65 -10.95
C ALA A 148 -5.86 -4.31 -11.23
N LYS A 149 -6.25 -4.43 -12.51
CA LYS A 149 -7.35 -5.33 -12.93
C LYS A 149 -6.98 -6.80 -12.74
N ARG A 150 -5.71 -7.09 -12.49
CA ARG A 150 -5.18 -8.42 -12.19
C ARG A 150 -4.11 -8.20 -11.16
N ILE A 151 -4.33 -8.66 -9.92
CA ILE A 151 -3.34 -9.09 -8.92
C ILE A 151 -4.06 -9.13 -7.57
N ASN A 152 -4.30 -10.33 -7.05
CA ASN A 152 -4.05 -10.70 -5.65
C ASN A 152 -4.39 -12.18 -5.39
N LEU A 153 -3.77 -13.12 -6.12
CA LEU A 153 -4.08 -14.55 -5.91
C LEU A 153 -3.76 -14.98 -4.47
N MET A 154 -2.65 -14.50 -3.89
CA MET A 154 -2.28 -14.88 -2.53
C MET A 154 -3.08 -14.16 -1.44
N ASN A 155 -3.42 -12.86 -1.55
CA ASN A 155 -4.32 -12.24 -0.55
C ASN A 155 -5.73 -12.83 -0.62
N GLY A 156 -6.23 -13.10 -1.82
CA GLY A 156 -7.59 -13.61 -1.99
C GLY A 156 -7.76 -15.04 -1.46
N VAL A 157 -6.71 -15.86 -1.60
CA VAL A 157 -6.73 -17.28 -1.19
C VAL A 157 -6.16 -17.50 0.22
N ALA A 158 -5.02 -16.89 0.56
CA ALA A 158 -4.38 -17.13 1.85
C ALA A 158 -4.92 -16.25 2.97
N ASN A 159 -5.44 -15.04 2.68
CA ASN A 159 -5.79 -14.08 3.72
C ASN A 159 -7.29 -13.97 4.02
N GLY A 160 -8.15 -14.73 3.33
CA GLY A 160 -9.61 -14.63 3.47
C GLY A 160 -10.15 -13.19 3.31
N ALA A 161 -9.31 -12.26 2.84
CA ALA A 161 -9.61 -10.86 2.74
C ALA A 161 -10.59 -10.76 1.59
N ASN A 162 -11.85 -10.56 1.96
CA ASN A 162 -13.01 -10.59 1.09
C ASN A 162 -13.00 -9.40 0.12
N LEU A 163 -11.94 -9.27 -0.69
CA LEU A 163 -11.77 -8.30 -1.78
C LEU A 163 -12.57 -8.75 -3.01
N GLY A 164 -13.78 -9.28 -2.80
CA GLY A 164 -14.74 -9.64 -3.85
C GLY A 164 -14.42 -10.90 -4.66
N GLY A 165 -13.41 -11.68 -4.30
CA GLY A 165 -13.09 -12.94 -4.96
C GLY A 165 -13.27 -14.11 -4.00
N HIS A 166 -14.34 -14.88 -4.15
CA HIS A 166 -14.40 -16.24 -3.65
C HIS A 166 -13.37 -17.09 -4.40
N PHE A 167 -12.08 -16.92 -4.10
CA PHE A 167 -11.01 -17.78 -4.62
C PHE A 167 -10.88 -19.06 -3.79
N LYS A 168 -11.99 -19.56 -3.21
CA LYS A 168 -12.02 -20.89 -2.60
C LYS A 168 -11.89 -21.91 -3.71
N ASN A 169 -10.66 -22.24 -4.05
CA ASN A 169 -10.36 -23.39 -4.87
C ASN A 169 -9.43 -24.25 -4.05
N ASP A 170 -10.02 -25.28 -3.45
CA ASP A 170 -9.36 -26.22 -2.54
C ASP A 170 -8.02 -26.75 -3.11
N GLN A 171 -7.88 -26.79 -4.43
CA GLN A 171 -6.64 -27.18 -5.11
C GLN A 171 -5.46 -26.22 -4.90
N TYR A 172 -5.71 -24.91 -4.80
CA TYR A 172 -4.67 -23.89 -4.64
C TYR A 172 -4.52 -23.39 -3.20
N ASP A 173 -5.55 -23.55 -2.37
CA ASP A 173 -5.58 -23.06 -0.99
C ASP A 173 -4.45 -23.62 -0.15
N GLN A 174 -4.20 -24.94 -0.20
CA GLN A 174 -3.14 -25.55 0.60
C GLN A 174 -1.75 -25.16 0.07
N TRP A 175 -1.53 -25.21 -1.24
CA TRP A 175 -0.24 -24.83 -1.83
C TRP A 175 0.10 -23.35 -1.56
N LEU A 176 -0.88 -22.44 -1.62
CA LEU A 176 -0.67 -21.03 -1.32
C LEU A 176 -0.39 -20.77 0.15
N LYS A 177 -1.06 -21.50 1.07
CA LYS A 177 -0.73 -21.48 2.49
C LYS A 177 0.70 -22.00 2.73
N ASP A 178 1.08 -23.12 2.12
CA ASP A 178 2.42 -23.69 2.24
C ASP A 178 3.48 -22.72 1.71
N LEU A 179 3.24 -22.08 0.56
CA LEU A 179 4.12 -21.06 0.00
C LEU A 179 4.21 -19.83 0.92
N TYR A 180 3.09 -19.35 1.45
CA TYR A 180 3.02 -18.22 2.39
C TYR A 180 3.83 -18.49 3.66
N HIS A 181 3.77 -19.71 4.20
CA HIS A 181 4.51 -20.13 5.39
C HIS A 181 5.93 -20.65 5.10
N SER A 182 6.31 -20.82 3.83
CA SER A 182 7.60 -21.39 3.46
C SER A 182 8.79 -20.50 3.86
N THR A 183 9.89 -21.16 4.23
CA THR A 183 11.18 -20.49 4.46
C THR A 183 11.64 -19.72 3.23
N THR A 184 11.42 -20.23 2.02
CA THR A 184 11.82 -19.56 0.77
C THR A 184 11.18 -18.18 0.62
N THR A 185 9.88 -18.07 0.83
CA THR A 185 9.17 -16.78 0.79
C THR A 185 9.71 -15.81 1.83
N ARG A 186 9.99 -16.31 3.05
CA ARG A 186 10.55 -15.51 4.13
C ARG A 186 11.95 -15.00 3.79
N THR A 187 12.82 -15.86 3.26
CA THR A 187 14.17 -15.49 2.82
C THR A 187 14.13 -14.46 1.69
N ALA A 188 13.28 -14.65 0.68
CA ALA A 188 13.16 -13.70 -0.43
C ALA A 188 12.78 -12.29 0.05
N MET A 189 11.86 -12.17 1.00
CA MET A 189 11.52 -10.89 1.61
C MET A 189 12.68 -10.30 2.40
N GLN A 190 13.33 -11.10 3.25
CA GLN A 190 14.48 -10.63 4.03
C GLN A 190 15.59 -10.11 3.10
N SER A 191 15.87 -10.83 2.01
CA SER A 191 16.82 -10.38 1.00
C SER A 191 16.40 -9.06 0.36
N ALA A 192 15.11 -8.85 0.09
CA ALA A 192 14.61 -7.58 -0.46
C ALA A 192 14.75 -6.42 0.53
N TYR A 193 14.46 -6.64 1.82
CA TYR A 193 14.67 -5.64 2.87
C TYR A 193 16.15 -5.28 3.00
N VAL A 194 17.02 -6.28 3.15
CA VAL A 194 18.48 -6.08 3.25
C VAL A 194 19.01 -5.36 2.01
N TYR A 195 18.55 -5.73 0.82
CA TYR A 195 18.97 -5.07 -0.42
C TYR A 195 18.65 -3.57 -0.42
N ILE A 196 17.41 -3.17 -0.09
CA ILE A 196 17.04 -1.75 -0.01
C ILE A 196 17.93 -1.04 1.01
N ASP A 197 18.06 -1.63 2.20
CA ASP A 197 18.77 -1.03 3.33
C ASP A 197 20.27 -0.84 3.03
N GLU A 198 20.95 -1.86 2.50
CA GLU A 198 22.37 -1.81 2.13
C GLU A 198 22.62 -0.87 0.95
N THR A 199 21.79 -0.91 -0.11
CA THR A 199 21.94 -0.01 -1.26
C THR A 199 21.82 1.45 -0.82
N CYS A 200 20.80 1.78 -0.02
CA CYS A 200 20.59 3.14 0.44
C CYS A 200 21.69 3.60 1.40
N LYS A 201 22.12 2.72 2.32
CA LYS A 201 23.25 2.99 3.22
C LYS A 201 24.53 3.28 2.45
N ASN A 202 24.86 2.47 1.45
CA ASN A 202 26.08 2.64 0.65
C ASN A 202 26.08 3.95 -0.14
N LYS A 203 24.91 4.47 -0.50
CA LYS A 203 24.74 5.76 -1.18
C LYS A 203 24.50 6.94 -0.23
N ASN A 204 24.49 6.71 1.09
CA ASN A 204 24.13 7.71 2.10
C ASN A 204 22.71 8.30 1.91
N ILE A 205 21.76 7.49 1.42
CA ILE A 205 20.37 7.89 1.25
C ILE A 205 19.58 7.47 2.50
N PRO A 206 19.04 8.41 3.30
CA PRO A 206 18.19 8.08 4.43
C PRO A 206 16.91 7.37 3.99
N VAL A 207 16.52 6.35 4.75
CA VAL A 207 15.28 5.61 4.54
C VAL A 207 14.35 5.85 5.71
N TYR A 208 13.15 6.35 5.42
CA TYR A 208 12.09 6.53 6.40
C TYR A 208 11.02 5.46 6.19
N GLU A 209 10.68 4.69 7.23
CA GLU A 209 9.66 3.65 7.12
C GLU A 209 8.44 3.95 8.00
N PHE A 210 7.25 3.58 7.52
CA PHE A 210 6.05 3.61 8.35
C PHE A 210 5.13 2.45 7.99
N SER A 211 4.26 2.08 8.93
CA SER A 211 3.19 1.10 8.72
C SER A 211 1.86 1.71 9.12
N PHE A 212 0.81 1.33 8.39
CA PHE A 212 -0.57 1.70 8.71
C PHE A 212 -1.16 0.85 9.84
N THR A 213 -0.63 -0.34 10.07
CA THR A 213 -1.02 -1.23 11.17
C THR A 213 0.12 -1.41 12.15
N PRO A 214 -0.18 -1.52 13.45
CA PRO A 214 0.73 -2.22 14.37
C PRO A 214 1.01 -3.60 13.77
N GLN A 215 2.28 -3.96 13.63
CA GLN A 215 2.70 -5.32 13.27
C GLN A 215 3.31 -5.98 14.51
N PRO A 216 2.50 -6.27 15.57
CA PRO A 216 3.00 -7.07 16.68
C PRO A 216 3.46 -8.43 16.15
N GLY A 217 4.56 -8.96 16.67
CA GLY A 217 5.06 -10.30 16.32
C GLY A 217 5.74 -10.49 14.95
N GLN A 218 5.75 -9.50 14.05
CA GLN A 218 6.60 -9.56 12.84
C GLN A 218 8.07 -9.26 13.16
N GLY A 219 8.66 -10.05 14.05
CA GLY A 219 10.09 -10.04 14.37
C GLY A 219 10.99 -10.59 13.26
N ARG A 220 10.62 -10.47 11.97
CA ARG A 220 11.29 -11.25 10.91
C ARG A 220 11.77 -10.49 9.68
N THR A 221 11.48 -9.20 9.56
CA THR A 221 12.07 -8.36 8.49
C THR A 221 12.07 -6.87 8.88
N LYS A 222 13.24 -6.22 8.85
CA LYS A 222 13.41 -4.80 9.19
C LYS A 222 14.37 -4.15 8.19
N LEU A 223 14.18 -2.86 7.98
CA LEU A 223 15.20 -1.99 7.40
C LEU A 223 16.03 -1.48 8.57
N ASP A 224 17.16 -2.14 8.86
CA ASP A 224 17.91 -1.94 10.11
C ASP A 224 18.50 -0.54 10.23
N ASN A 225 18.77 0.13 9.10
CA ASN A 225 19.29 1.50 9.07
C ASN A 225 18.18 2.54 8.80
N SER A 226 16.90 2.15 8.82
CA SER A 226 15.79 3.07 8.60
C SER A 226 15.36 3.84 9.84
N ILE A 227 14.78 5.01 9.60
CA ILE A 227 14.12 5.84 10.61
C ILE A 227 12.62 5.54 10.58
N LYS A 228 12.10 4.99 11.67
CA LYS A 228 10.67 4.74 11.81
C LYS A 228 9.90 6.05 12.01
N LEU A 229 8.95 6.34 11.13
CA LEU A 229 7.97 7.41 11.32
C LEU A 229 6.80 6.87 12.12
N ASP A 230 6.74 7.23 13.40
CA ASP A 230 5.66 6.81 14.28
C ASP A 230 4.35 7.50 13.92
N LEU A 231 3.47 6.76 13.26
CA LEU A 231 2.08 7.15 13.06
C LEU A 231 1.26 6.69 14.27
N PRO A 232 0.44 7.58 14.87
CA PRO A 232 -0.41 7.17 15.98
C PRO A 232 -1.32 6.04 15.53
N ASN A 233 -1.52 5.03 16.39
CA ASN A 233 -2.42 3.93 16.11
C ASN A 233 -3.86 4.47 16.04
N PHE A 234 -4.33 4.78 14.83
CA PHE A 234 -5.65 5.36 14.60
C PHE A 234 -6.79 4.42 15.02
N PHE A 235 -6.50 3.14 15.21
CA PHE A 235 -7.48 2.13 15.60
C PHE A 235 -7.71 2.06 17.11
N ALA A 236 -6.78 2.56 17.91
CA ALA A 236 -6.92 2.70 19.35
C ALA A 236 -7.72 3.97 19.75
N GLY A 237 -8.10 4.80 18.79
CA GLY A 237 -8.81 6.05 19.01
C GLY A 237 -10.34 5.95 19.08
N ASP A 238 -10.94 7.06 19.49
CA ASP A 238 -12.38 7.31 19.53
C ASP A 238 -13.08 6.96 18.20
N TRP A 239 -14.32 6.50 18.29
CA TRP A 239 -15.19 6.08 17.20
C TRP A 239 -15.34 7.15 16.11
N ALA A 240 -15.34 8.43 16.49
CA ALA A 240 -15.37 9.55 15.53
C ALA A 240 -14.11 9.60 14.66
N MET A 241 -12.94 9.29 15.22
CA MET A 241 -11.70 9.21 14.46
C MET A 241 -11.73 8.04 13.47
N LYS A 242 -12.35 6.91 13.84
CA LYS A 242 -12.54 5.78 12.91
C LYS A 242 -13.43 6.16 11.72
N HIS A 243 -14.46 6.98 11.90
CA HIS A 243 -15.34 7.41 10.79
C HIS A 243 -14.69 8.40 9.83
N MET A 244 -13.81 9.25 10.36
CA MET A 244 -13.05 10.19 9.55
C MET A 244 -12.02 9.46 8.70
N MET A 245 -11.33 8.47 9.29
CA MET A 245 -10.28 7.70 8.62
C MET A 245 -10.86 6.63 7.68
N TYR A 246 -11.99 6.04 8.06
CA TYR A 246 -12.63 4.91 7.39
C TYR A 246 -14.12 5.17 7.19
N LYS A 247 -14.66 4.79 6.03
CA LYS A 247 -16.12 4.71 5.86
C LYS A 247 -16.63 3.47 6.63
N LYS A 248 -17.38 3.69 7.72
CA LYS A 248 -17.81 2.71 8.77
C LYS A 248 -18.28 1.34 8.28
N LYS A 249 -18.88 1.25 7.10
CA LYS A 249 -19.59 0.05 6.62
C LYS A 249 -18.77 -0.82 5.67
N TYR A 250 -17.54 -0.39 5.31
CA TYR A 250 -16.90 -0.84 4.08
C TYR A 250 -15.38 -1.06 4.16
N HIS A 251 -14.77 -0.93 5.34
CA HIS A 251 -13.34 -1.14 5.53
C HIS A 251 -13.13 -2.10 6.68
N VAL A 252 -12.62 -3.29 6.36
CA VAL A 252 -12.34 -4.34 7.34
C VAL A 252 -11.11 -3.92 8.14
N PHE A 253 -11.27 -3.81 9.46
CA PHE A 253 -10.19 -3.85 10.42
C PHE A 253 -10.46 -5.05 11.32
N GLY A 254 -9.61 -6.06 11.22
CA GLY A 254 -9.75 -7.28 11.97
C GLY A 254 -8.65 -8.26 11.63
N PRO A 255 -8.48 -9.31 12.44
CA PRO A 255 -7.61 -10.42 12.08
C PRO A 255 -8.02 -10.94 10.70
N ILE A 256 -7.02 -11.17 9.85
CA ILE A 256 -7.12 -11.98 8.65
C ILE A 256 -7.62 -13.34 9.12
N ASP A 257 -8.91 -13.63 8.92
CA ASP A 257 -9.64 -14.84 9.33
C ASP A 257 -9.15 -15.46 10.67
N ALA A 258 -9.95 -15.44 11.73
CA ALA A 258 -9.54 -16.01 13.02
C ALA A 258 -9.08 -17.49 12.96
N SER A 259 -9.38 -18.23 11.88
CA SER A 259 -8.85 -19.58 11.60
C SER A 259 -7.44 -19.61 10.99
N ILE A 260 -6.96 -18.49 10.45
CA ILE A 260 -5.66 -18.28 9.79
C ILE A 260 -4.72 -17.45 10.69
N SER A 261 -5.20 -16.35 11.29
CA SER A 261 -4.47 -15.62 12.33
C SER A 261 -4.79 -16.18 13.72
N ARG A 262 -3.96 -17.14 14.18
CA ARG A 262 -4.14 -17.83 15.47
C ARG A 262 -3.86 -16.94 16.70
N ASP A 263 -3.21 -15.81 16.51
CA ASP A 263 -2.74 -14.88 17.55
C ASP A 263 -3.38 -13.48 17.48
N GLY A 264 -4.17 -13.20 16.44
CA GLY A 264 -4.78 -11.88 16.21
C GLY A 264 -3.77 -10.79 15.80
N GLU A 265 -2.53 -11.15 15.49
CA GLU A 265 -1.46 -10.20 15.15
C GLU A 265 -1.53 -9.72 13.70
N ASP A 266 -2.14 -10.53 12.82
CA ASP A 266 -2.23 -10.27 11.38
C ASP A 266 -3.50 -9.46 11.06
N ILE A 267 -3.38 -8.14 11.23
CA ILE A 267 -4.48 -7.19 11.05
C ILE A 267 -4.56 -6.72 9.60
N PHE A 268 -5.69 -6.98 8.93
CA PHE A 268 -6.01 -6.33 7.66
C PHE A 268 -6.54 -4.91 7.92
N THR A 269 -6.15 -3.96 7.07
CA THR A 269 -6.70 -2.60 7.06
C THR A 269 -7.28 -2.33 5.68
N GLY A 270 -8.53 -1.91 5.62
CA GLY A 270 -9.14 -1.38 4.40
C GLY A 270 -8.61 0.01 4.05
N HIS A 271 -8.84 0.44 2.82
CA HIS A 271 -8.39 1.74 2.29
C HIS A 271 -8.93 2.96 3.06
N TYR A 272 -8.23 4.09 2.92
CA TYR A 272 -8.57 5.35 3.59
C TYR A 272 -9.49 6.24 2.74
N THR A 273 -10.32 7.02 3.44
CA THR A 273 -11.04 8.14 2.83
C THR A 273 -10.06 9.27 2.45
N PHE A 274 -10.53 10.25 1.67
CA PHE A 274 -9.76 11.46 1.37
C PHE A 274 -9.27 12.18 2.63
N GLU A 275 -10.17 12.45 3.60
CA GLU A 275 -9.79 13.10 4.86
C GLU A 275 -8.86 12.22 5.71
N GLY A 276 -9.00 10.89 5.63
CA GLY A 276 -8.07 9.94 6.23
C GLY A 276 -6.65 10.07 5.66
N ASN A 277 -6.51 10.02 4.34
CA ASN A 277 -5.23 10.20 3.65
C ASN A 277 -4.63 11.58 3.91
N LYS A 278 -5.45 12.63 3.99
CA LYS A 278 -5.03 13.98 4.37
C LYS A 278 -4.41 14.05 5.75
N LYS A 279 -5.06 13.40 6.73
CA LYS A 279 -4.55 13.34 8.09
C LYS A 279 -3.24 12.55 8.16
N ILE A 280 -3.16 11.42 7.45
CA ILE A 280 -1.94 10.61 7.31
C ILE A 280 -0.80 11.44 6.74
N GLY A 281 -1.00 12.09 5.59
CA GLY A 281 0.05 12.86 4.93
C GLY A 281 0.59 13.98 5.82
N LYS A 282 -0.29 14.71 6.51
CA LYS A 282 0.11 15.73 7.48
C LYS A 282 0.92 15.16 8.65
N MET A 283 0.61 13.95 9.10
CA MET A 283 1.36 13.31 10.18
C MET A 283 2.73 12.82 9.72
N ILE A 284 2.80 12.18 8.54
CA ILE A 284 4.06 11.77 7.93
C ILE A 284 4.96 12.99 7.76
N ARG A 285 4.43 14.09 7.19
CA ARG A 285 5.14 15.37 7.09
C ARG A 285 5.69 15.84 8.43
N LYS A 286 4.85 15.90 9.47
CA LYS A 286 5.27 16.33 10.81
C LYS A 286 6.36 15.43 11.41
N GLN A 287 6.34 14.13 11.12
CA GLN A 287 7.39 13.21 11.56
C GLN A 287 8.69 13.45 10.77
N LEU A 288 8.61 13.64 9.46
CA LEU A 288 9.77 13.96 8.61
C LEU A 288 10.45 15.25 9.06
N GLU A 289 9.68 16.30 9.40
CA GLU A 289 10.19 17.60 9.89
C GLU A 289 11.08 17.49 11.15
N LYS A 290 11.11 16.34 11.85
CA LYS A 290 12.01 16.12 12.99
C LYS A 290 13.43 15.75 12.59
N TYR A 291 13.63 15.33 11.35
CA TYR A 291 14.89 14.79 10.84
C TYR A 291 15.48 15.64 9.71
N THR A 292 14.88 16.79 9.42
CA THR A 292 15.12 17.61 8.23
C THR A 292 15.13 19.08 8.56
#